data_AF-A0A0D3K9Q1-F1
#
_entry.id   AF-A0A0D3K9Q1-F1
#
_cell.length_a   1.000
_cell.length_b   1.000
_cell.length_c   1.000
_cell.angle_alpha   90.00
_cell.angle_beta   90.00
_cell.angle_gamma   90.00
#
_symmetry.space_group_name_H-M   'P 1'
#
loop_
_entity.id
_entity.type
_entity.pdbx_description
1 polymer ?
#
loop_
_entity_poly.entity_id
_entity_poly.type
_entity_poly.pdbx_seq_one_letter_code
_entity_poly.pdbx_strand_id
1 'polypeptide(L)'
;MVDVGAALAIASECGRALAIRLISLEVHSSLEAIGLTAIVSQRLAELSISCNVVAAFHHDHIFVSADKADAAVDALRGIQADAAAAGR
;
A
#
# COMPACT_ATOMS: atom_id res chain seq x y z
N MET A 1 -3.57 7.64 -8.82
CA MET A 1 -2.31 7.13 -9.41
C MET A 1 -1.52 6.50 -8.26
N VAL A 2 -1.01 5.27 -8.40
CA VAL A 2 -0.17 4.66 -7.35
C VAL A 2 1.26 5.09 -7.62
N ASP A 3 1.81 5.97 -6.78
CA ASP A 3 3.22 6.34 -6.85
C ASP A 3 4.05 5.38 -5.97
N VAL A 4 5.13 4.85 -6.54
CA VAL A 4 5.99 3.87 -5.86
C VAL A 4 7.29 4.54 -5.49
N GLY A 5 7.33 5.07 -4.27
CA GLY A 5 8.54 5.64 -3.68
C GLY A 5 9.49 4.54 -3.18
N ALA A 6 10.71 4.50 -3.70
CA ALA A 6 11.75 3.64 -3.12
C ALA A 6 12.25 4.26 -1.78
N ALA A 7 11.57 3.95 -0.68
CA ALA A 7 12.05 4.30 0.66
C ALA A 7 12.76 3.10 1.29
N LEU A 8 14.10 3.12 1.32
CA LEU A 8 14.90 2.14 2.07
C LEU A 8 14.92 2.57 3.55
N ALA A 9 14.09 1.98 4.40
CA ALA A 9 14.26 2.12 5.86
C ALA A 9 15.08 0.95 6.41
N ILE A 10 16.15 1.27 7.14
CA ILE A 10 17.02 0.30 7.79
C ILE A 10 16.53 0.17 9.24
N ALA A 11 15.71 -0.84 9.53
CA ALA A 11 15.44 -1.19 10.93
C ALA A 11 16.62 -2.03 11.46
N SER A 12 17.53 -1.36 12.18
CA SER A 12 18.74 -1.99 12.74
C SER A 12 18.51 -2.50 14.17
N GLU A 13 17.80 -3.60 14.30
CA GLU A 13 17.91 -4.50 15.46
C GLU A 13 17.90 -5.94 14.91
N CYS A 14 18.98 -6.69 15.14
CA CYS A 14 19.19 -8.09 14.69
C CYS A 14 19.55 -8.32 13.20
N GLY A 15 20.77 -7.93 12.78
CA GLY A 15 21.57 -8.63 11.74
C GLY A 15 21.00 -8.89 10.34
N ARG A 16 19.78 -8.47 10.02
CA ARG A 16 19.12 -8.61 8.71
C ARG A 16 18.62 -7.25 8.29
N ALA A 17 19.23 -6.68 7.24
CA ALA A 17 18.68 -5.52 6.57
C ALA A 17 17.34 -5.93 5.92
N LEU A 18 16.22 -5.53 6.53
CA LEU A 18 14.91 -5.65 5.91
C LEU A 18 14.75 -4.48 4.95
N ALA A 19 15.03 -4.69 3.67
CA ALA A 19 14.71 -3.72 2.65
C ALA A 19 13.18 -3.58 2.57
N ILE A 20 12.68 -2.37 2.74
CA ILE A 20 11.26 -2.04 2.55
C ILE A 20 11.09 -1.09 1.36
N ARG A 21 9.87 -0.98 0.85
CA ARG A 21 9.47 0.02 -0.15
C ARG A 21 8.20 0.73 0.33
N LEU A 22 8.11 2.01 0.00
CA LEU A 22 6.96 2.86 0.30
C LEU A 22 6.07 2.92 -0.93
N ILE A 23 4.79 2.70 -0.74
CA ILE A 23 3.78 2.87 -1.78
C ILE A 23 2.87 4.00 -1.32
N SER A 24 2.82 5.07 -2.09
CA SER A 24 2.00 6.24 -1.80
C SER A 24 0.71 6.15 -2.62
N LEU A 25 -0.42 6.12 -1.92
CA LEU A 25 -1.73 6.13 -2.54
C LEU A 25 -2.21 7.57 -2.68
N GLU A 26 -2.19 8.08 -3.91
CA GLU A 26 -2.85 9.35 -4.23
C GLU A 26 -4.37 9.14 -4.33
N VAL A 27 -5.05 9.18 -3.19
CA VAL A 27 -6.50 9.14 -3.10
C VAL A 27 -7.03 10.56 -3.35
N HIS A 28 -7.60 10.80 -4.54
CA HIS A 28 -8.21 12.08 -4.89
C HIS A 28 -9.67 12.23 -4.42
N SER A 29 -10.13 11.36 -3.52
CA SER A 29 -11.53 11.28 -3.13
C SER A 29 -11.65 11.46 -1.62
N SER A 30 -12.33 12.55 -1.26
CA SER A 30 -12.95 12.95 0.01
C SER A 30 -12.66 12.09 1.25
N LEU A 31 -12.40 12.76 2.37
CA LEU A 31 -12.28 12.24 3.76
C LEU A 31 -13.32 11.20 4.23
N GLU A 32 -14.26 10.78 3.38
CA GLU A 32 -15.37 9.87 3.61
C GLU A 32 -15.18 8.45 3.03
N ALA A 33 -14.00 8.10 2.51
CA ALA A 33 -13.70 6.73 2.07
C ALA A 33 -13.47 5.76 3.27
N ILE A 34 -14.45 5.66 4.17
CA ILE A 34 -14.46 4.67 5.24
C ILE A 34 -14.38 3.28 4.59
N GLY A 35 -13.26 2.59 4.79
CA GLY A 35 -13.06 1.24 4.31
C GLY A 35 -11.99 1.05 3.24
N LEU A 36 -11.38 2.12 2.71
CA LEU A 36 -10.25 1.96 1.77
C LEU A 36 -9.09 1.19 2.41
N THR A 37 -8.71 1.55 3.63
CA THR A 37 -7.68 0.83 4.41
C THR A 37 -8.06 -0.63 4.65
N ALA A 38 -9.35 -0.93 4.87
CA ALA A 38 -9.83 -2.29 5.10
C ALA A 38 -9.71 -3.15 3.83
N ILE A 39 -10.15 -2.63 2.68
CA ILE A 39 -10.05 -3.32 1.38
C ILE A 39 -8.58 -3.55 1.02
N VAL A 40 -7.75 -2.53 1.18
CA VAL A 40 -6.30 -2.63 0.92
C VAL A 40 -5.64 -3.66 1.82
N SER A 41 -5.90 -3.62 3.12
CA SER A 41 -5.32 -4.56 4.09
C SER A 41 -5.78 -6.00 3.80
N GLN A 42 -7.05 -6.19 3.44
CA GLN A 42 -7.60 -7.50 3.10
C GLN A 42 -6.93 -8.08 1.85
N ARG A 43 -6.81 -7.29 0.77
CA ARG A 43 -6.15 -7.77 -0.46
C ARG A 43 -4.68 -8.10 -0.27
N LEU A 44 -3.95 -7.31 0.50
CA LEU A 44 -2.56 -7.61 0.81
C LEU A 44 -2.44 -8.84 1.72
N ALA A 45 -3.37 -9.02 2.66
CA ALA A 45 -3.43 -10.22 3.51
C ALA A 45 -3.73 -11.49 2.71
N GLU A 46 -4.63 -11.44 1.72
CA GLU A 46 -4.90 -12.57 0.79
C GLU A 46 -3.63 -13.04 0.07
N LEU A 47 -2.71 -12.12 -0.22
CA LEU A 47 -1.42 -12.40 -0.84
C LEU A 47 -0.30 -12.71 0.17
N SER A 48 -0.61 -12.82 1.47
CA SER A 48 0.37 -13.00 2.54
C SER A 48 1.48 -11.92 2.52
N ILE A 49 1.11 -10.68 2.18
CA ILE A 49 1.99 -9.52 2.19
C ILE A 49 1.73 -8.74 3.49
N SER A 50 2.75 -8.66 4.34
CA SER A 50 2.68 -7.78 5.51
C SER A 50 2.85 -6.34 5.06
N CYS A 51 1.95 -5.47 5.51
CA CYS A 51 1.98 -4.06 5.20
C CYS A 51 1.74 -3.21 6.45
N ASN A 52 2.48 -2.11 6.57
CA ASN A 52 2.21 -1.07 7.56
C ASN A 52 1.57 0.11 6.85
N VAL A 53 0.32 0.42 7.17
CA VAL A 53 -0.40 1.56 6.59
C VAL A 53 -0.31 2.74 7.55
N VAL A 54 0.16 3.87 7.03
CA VAL A 54 0.20 5.16 7.72
C VAL A 54 -0.75 6.10 7.00
N ALA A 55 -1.87 6.42 7.64
CA ALA A 55 -2.82 7.39 7.10
C ALA A 55 -2.23 8.81 7.24
N ALA A 56 -2.04 9.51 6.12
CA ALA A 56 -1.62 10.91 6.13
C ALA A 56 -2.73 11.81 5.58
N PHE A 57 -2.60 13.12 5.85
CA PHE A 57 -3.66 14.10 5.57
C PHE A 57 -4.07 14.18 4.09
N HIS A 58 -3.14 13.88 3.17
CA HIS A 58 -3.37 13.92 1.72
C HIS A 58 -3.27 12.55 1.04
N HIS A 59 -2.45 11.66 1.58
CA HIS A 59 -2.10 10.39 0.93
C HIS A 59 -1.90 9.32 1.99
N ASP A 60 -2.43 8.13 1.77
CA ASP A 60 -2.06 6.98 2.58
C ASP A 60 -0.69 6.47 2.14
N HIS A 61 0.12 6.04 3.11
CA HIS A 61 1.47 5.55 2.90
C HIS A 61 1.55 4.11 3.37
N ILE A 62 1.90 3.20 2.46
CA ILE A 62 1.95 1.76 2.74
C ILE A 62 3.39 1.30 2.64
N PHE A 63 3.92 0.76 3.73
CA PHE A 63 5.24 0.15 3.76
C PHE A 63 5.12 -1.37 3.61
N VAL A 64 5.84 -1.93 2.65
CA VAL A 64 5.91 -3.37 2.38
C VAL A 64 7.36 -3.83 2.25
N SER A 65 7.61 -5.11 2.42
CA SER A 65 8.94 -5.69 2.15
C SER A 65 9.30 -5.51 0.67
N ALA A 66 10.56 -5.17 0.38
CA ALA A 66 11.00 -4.82 -0.97
C ALA A 66 10.83 -5.97 -1.97
N ASP A 67 10.96 -7.23 -1.52
CA ASP A 67 10.74 -8.44 -2.30
C ASP A 67 9.27 -8.65 -2.71
N LYS A 68 8.32 -8.06 -1.99
CA LYS A 68 6.87 -8.16 -2.24
C LYS A 68 6.28 -6.88 -2.81
N ALA A 69 7.09 -5.85 -3.04
CA ALA A 69 6.60 -4.54 -3.43
C ALA A 69 5.89 -4.54 -4.77
N ASP A 70 6.43 -5.24 -5.77
CA ASP A 70 5.82 -5.27 -7.10
C ASP A 70 4.46 -6.00 -7.06
N ALA A 71 4.39 -7.12 -6.33
CA ALA A 71 3.13 -7.84 -6.10
C ALA A 71 2.10 -6.98 -5.33
N ALA A 72 2.54 -6.19 -4.34
CA ALA A 72 1.68 -5.27 -3.63
C ALA A 72 1.14 -4.16 -4.56
N VAL A 73 1.99 -3.61 -5.43
CA VAL A 73 1.58 -2.59 -6.42
C VAL A 73 0.54 -3.15 -7.39
N ASP A 74 0.75 -4.37 -7.91
CA ASP A 74 -0.23 -5.00 -8.82
C ASP A 74 -1.57 -5.26 -8.12
N ALA A 75 -1.56 -5.70 -6.86
CA ALA A 75 -2.77 -5.86 -6.06
C ALA A 75 -3.53 -4.53 -5.90
N LEU A 76 -2.80 -3.45 -5.57
CA LEU A 76 -3.38 -2.11 -5.39
C LEU A 76 -3.95 -1.54 -6.70
N ARG A 77 -3.30 -1.83 -7.84
CA ARG A 77 -3.83 -1.49 -9.18
C ARG A 77 -5.12 -2.25 -9.48
N GLY A 78 -5.20 -3.52 -9.10
CA GLY A 78 -6.44 -4.31 -9.20
C GLY A 78 -7.60 -3.67 -8.43
N ILE A 79 -7.36 -3.25 -7.19
CA ILE A 79 -8.37 -2.54 -6.37
C ILE A 79 -8.82 -1.24 -7.05
N GLN A 80 -7.89 -0.45 -7.62
CA GLN A 80 -8.25 0.77 -8.35
C GLN A 80 -9.13 0.48 -9.57
N ALA A 81 -8.82 -0.57 -10.32
CA ALA A 81 -9.62 -0.98 -11.47
C ALA A 81 -11.02 -1.45 -11.06
N ASP A 82 -11.12 -2.25 -9.98
CA ASP A 82 -12.39 -2.73 -9.44
C ASP A 82 -13.25 -1.56 -8.92
N ALA A 83 -12.65 -0.60 -8.22
CA ALA A 83 -13.35 0.59 -7.73
C ALA A 83 -13.87 1.46 -8.88
N ALA A 84 -13.09 1.62 -9.96
CA ALA A 84 -13.53 2.33 -11.16
C ALA A 84 -14.62 1.58 -11.93
N ALA A 85 -14.72 0.25 -11.77
CA ALA A 85 -15.78 -0.57 -12.35
C ALA A 85 -17.07 -0.56 -11.53
N ALA A 86 -16.97 -0.53 -10.20
CA ALA A 86 -18.10 -0.46 -9.28
C ALA A 86 -18.74 0.94 -9.18
N GLY A 87 -18.01 1.99 -9.57
CA GLY A 87 -18.53 3.36 -9.68
C GLY A 87 -19.30 3.66 -10.98
N ARG A 88 -19.72 2.64 -11.74
CA ARG A 88 -20.57 2.76 -12.94
C ARG A 88 -21.94 2.13 -12.70
#